data_AF-A0A165SRH7-F1
#
_entry.id   AF-A0A165SRH7-F1
#
_cell.length_a   1.000
_cell.length_b   1.000
_cell.length_c   1.000
_cell.angle_alpha   90.00
_cell.angle_beta   90.00
_cell.angle_gamma   90.00
#
_symmetry.space_group_name_H-M   'P 1'
#
loop_
_entity.id
_entity.type
_entity.pdbx_description
1 polymer ?
#
loop_
_entity_poly.entity_id
_entity_poly.type
_entity_poly.pdbx_seq_one_letter_code
_entity_poly.pdbx_strand_id
1 'polypeptide(L)'
;MTLLRVDNLSIRIGTAPVLSDVSLQLDPGETLGLVGESGSGKSMTALALMGLLPAGAMASGRAAFEGRTCWRCASASCAASAARGSG
;
A
#
# COMPACT_ATOMS: atom_id res chain seq x y z
N MET A 1 -6.09 14.03 -13.42
CA MET A 1 -4.82 13.95 -12.66
C MET A 1 -5.06 12.97 -11.54
N THR A 2 -4.22 11.96 -11.37
CA THR A 2 -4.41 10.93 -10.34
C THR A 2 -3.99 11.42 -8.96
N LEU A 3 -4.86 11.24 -7.96
CA LEU A 3 -4.57 11.59 -6.57
C LEU A 3 -3.78 10.48 -5.88
N LEU A 4 -4.23 9.23 -5.99
CA LEU A 4 -3.55 8.07 -5.42
C LEU A 4 -3.36 7.02 -6.52
N ARG A 5 -2.14 6.52 -6.65
CA ARG A 5 -1.80 5.41 -7.52
C ARG A 5 -1.06 4.34 -6.75
N VAL A 6 -1.48 3.11 -6.91
CA VAL A 6 -0.83 1.94 -6.35
C VAL A 6 -0.64 0.93 -7.47
N ASP A 7 0.59 0.51 -7.68
CA ASP A 7 0.95 -0.47 -8.70
C ASP A 7 1.54 -1.71 -8.00
N ASN A 8 0.90 -2.87 -8.26
CA ASN A 8 1.34 -4.21 -7.86
C ASN A 8 1.63 -4.37 -6.35
N LEU A 9 0.76 -3.81 -5.49
CA LEU A 9 0.88 -3.95 -4.04
C LEU A 9 0.67 -5.41 -3.63
N SER A 10 1.73 -6.00 -3.05
CA SER A 10 1.65 -7.30 -2.40
C SER A 10 2.14 -7.19 -0.97
N ILE A 11 1.47 -7.87 -0.04
CA ILE A 11 1.80 -7.85 1.38
C ILE A 11 1.90 -9.28 1.90
N ARG A 12 2.95 -9.56 2.66
CA ARG A 12 3.14 -10.83 3.38
C ARG A 12 3.48 -10.58 4.85
N ILE A 13 3.09 -11.50 5.71
CA ILE A 13 3.49 -11.53 7.12
C ILE A 13 4.26 -12.84 7.35
N GLY A 14 5.56 -12.74 7.63
CA GLY A 14 6.44 -13.90 7.56
C GLY A 14 6.40 -14.53 6.17
N THR A 15 5.98 -15.81 6.09
CA THR A 15 5.81 -16.55 4.83
C THR A 15 4.38 -16.53 4.28
N ALA A 16 3.41 -16.00 5.05
CA ALA A 16 2.00 -16.02 4.66
C ALA A 16 1.66 -14.81 3.76
N PRO A 17 1.16 -15.04 2.52
CA PRO A 17 0.65 -13.96 1.69
C PRO A 17 -0.69 -13.46 2.25
N VAL A 18 -0.83 -12.15 2.40
CA VAL A 18 -2.06 -11.48 2.87
C VAL A 18 -2.75 -10.74 1.73
N LEU A 19 -1.96 -10.17 0.83
CA LEU A 19 -2.41 -9.47 -0.37
C LEU A 19 -1.46 -9.77 -1.52
N SER A 20 -2.03 -9.96 -2.69
CA SER A 20 -1.26 -10.29 -3.89
C SER A 20 -1.69 -9.37 -5.03
N ASP A 21 -0.72 -8.66 -5.58
CA ASP A 21 -0.81 -7.93 -6.85
C ASP A 21 -2.02 -6.97 -6.99
N VAL A 22 -2.25 -6.15 -5.97
CA VAL A 22 -3.32 -5.14 -6.01
C VAL A 22 -2.82 -3.86 -6.66
N SER A 23 -3.49 -3.47 -7.74
CA SER A 23 -3.30 -2.18 -8.37
C SER A 23 -4.59 -1.38 -8.28
N LEU A 24 -4.50 -0.13 -7.84
CA LEU A 24 -5.65 0.76 -7.70
C LEU A 24 -5.29 2.20 -8.03
N GLN A 25 -6.28 2.92 -8.53
CA GLN A 25 -6.19 4.33 -8.86
C GLN A 25 -7.36 5.07 -8.20
N LEU A 26 -7.09 6.25 -7.68
CA LEU A 26 -8.10 7.18 -7.18
C LEU A 26 -7.81 8.57 -7.75
N ASP A 27 -8.80 9.17 -8.38
CA ASP A 27 -8.75 10.54 -8.85
C ASP A 27 -9.32 11.51 -7.78
N PRO A 28 -8.98 12.81 -7.83
CA PRO A 28 -9.50 13.80 -6.88
C PRO A 28 -11.02 13.85 -6.88
N GLY A 29 -11.62 13.84 -5.69
CA GLY A 29 -13.08 13.86 -5.51
C GLY A 29 -13.76 12.49 -5.58
N GLU A 30 -13.02 11.42 -5.88
CA GLU A 30 -13.54 10.06 -5.85
C GLU A 30 -13.46 9.45 -4.44
N THR A 31 -14.36 8.49 -4.19
CA THR A 31 -14.35 7.68 -2.97
C THR A 31 -14.17 6.22 -3.35
N LEU A 32 -13.11 5.58 -2.87
CA LEU A 32 -12.85 4.15 -3.05
C LEU A 32 -13.23 3.38 -1.78
N GLY A 33 -14.18 2.47 -1.91
CA GLY A 33 -14.52 1.50 -0.87
C GLY A 33 -13.73 0.20 -1.04
N LEU A 34 -13.07 -0.26 0.03
CA LEU A 34 -12.47 -1.60 0.10
C LEU A 34 -13.46 -2.55 0.80
N VAL A 35 -13.99 -3.53 0.07
CA VAL A 35 -14.97 -4.50 0.57
C VAL A 35 -14.47 -5.94 0.41
N GLY A 36 -14.98 -6.85 1.23
CA GLY A 36 -14.62 -8.28 1.21
C GLY A 36 -14.73 -8.93 2.58
N GLU A 37 -14.48 -10.24 2.65
CA GLU A 37 -14.55 -11.04 3.89
C GLU A 37 -13.53 -10.63 4.96
N SER A 38 -13.79 -10.97 6.22
CA SER A 38 -12.81 -10.77 7.29
C SER A 38 -11.49 -11.47 6.95
N GLY A 39 -10.36 -10.78 7.11
CA GLY A 39 -9.04 -11.33 6.78
C GLY A 39 -8.59 -11.16 5.33
N SER A 40 -9.41 -10.60 4.43
CA SER A 40 -9.03 -10.41 3.00
C SER A 40 -7.96 -9.34 2.72
N GLY A 41 -7.31 -8.82 3.75
CA GLY A 41 -6.24 -7.83 3.61
C GLY A 41 -6.65 -6.35 3.55
N LYS A 42 -7.95 -5.99 3.58
CA LYS A 42 -8.42 -4.58 3.50
C LYS A 42 -7.67 -3.62 4.44
N SER A 43 -7.60 -3.94 5.74
CA SER A 43 -6.89 -3.12 6.72
C SER A 43 -5.39 -3.05 6.43
N MET A 44 -4.81 -4.15 5.92
CA MET A 44 -3.40 -4.17 5.52
C MET A 44 -3.13 -3.29 4.31
N THR A 45 -4.04 -3.21 3.34
CA THR A 45 -3.97 -2.24 2.23
C THR A 45 -3.93 -0.82 2.76
N ALA A 46 -4.86 -0.46 3.65
CA ALA A 46 -4.91 0.88 4.23
C ALA A 46 -3.64 1.22 5.02
N LEU A 47 -3.16 0.30 5.87
CA LEU A 47 -1.92 0.47 6.62
C LEU A 47 -0.69 0.59 5.73
N ALA A 48 -0.60 -0.18 4.64
CA ALA A 48 0.49 -0.07 3.67
C ALA A 48 0.53 1.29 2.98
N LEU A 49 -0.63 1.85 2.64
CA LEU A 49 -0.72 3.19 2.04
C LEU A 49 -0.32 4.29 3.02
N MET A 50 -0.61 4.11 4.31
CA MET A 50 -0.22 5.02 5.38
C MET A 50 1.23 4.82 5.87
N GLY A 51 1.93 3.78 5.41
CA GLY A 51 3.25 3.40 5.93
C GLY A 51 3.25 2.92 7.39
N LEU A 52 2.11 2.38 7.84
CA LEU A 52 1.88 1.90 9.20
C LEU A 52 1.79 0.38 9.28
N LEU A 53 2.52 -0.32 8.41
CA LEU A 53 2.55 -1.78 8.45
C LEU A 53 3.12 -2.28 9.77
N PRO A 54 2.52 -3.32 10.37
CA PRO A 54 3.02 -3.88 11.62
C PRO A 54 4.39 -4.52 11.42
N ALA A 55 5.15 -4.65 12.52
CA ALA A 55 6.43 -5.35 12.50
C ALA A 55 6.27 -6.77 11.95
N GLY A 56 7.18 -7.19 11.08
CA GLY A 56 7.13 -8.49 10.41
C GLY A 56 6.24 -8.55 9.16
N ALA A 57 5.48 -7.48 8.85
CA ALA A 57 4.84 -7.33 7.56
C ALA A 57 5.81 -6.72 6.54
N MET A 58 5.79 -7.27 5.32
CA MET A 58 6.60 -6.80 4.20
C MET A 58 5.67 -6.45 3.05
N ALA A 59 5.86 -5.26 2.47
CA ALA A 59 5.15 -4.84 1.27
C ALA A 59 6.10 -4.73 0.08
N SER A 60 5.61 -5.07 -1.10
CA SER A 60 6.28 -4.83 -2.39
C SER A 60 5.37 -4.06 -3.33
N GLY A 61 5.96 -3.37 -4.31
CA GLY A 61 5.22 -2.54 -5.27
C GLY A 61 5.56 -1.06 -5.17
N ARG A 62 4.65 -0.22 -5.63
CA ARG A 62 4.79 1.24 -5.62
C ARG A 62 3.48 1.90 -5.21
N ALA A 63 3.57 2.94 -4.37
CA ALA A 63 2.48 3.87 -4.14
C ALA A 63 2.92 5.32 -4.36
N ALA A 64 2.06 6.12 -4.98
CA ALA A 64 2.25 7.54 -5.19
C ALA A 64 0.99 8.33 -4.83
N PHE A 65 1.17 9.47 -4.16
CA PHE A 65 0.12 10.41 -3.79
C PHE A 65 0.43 11.78 -4.40
N GLU A 66 -0.52 12.37 -5.12
CA GLU A 66 -0.36 13.62 -5.87
C GLU A 66 0.86 13.60 -6.81
N GLY A 67 1.13 12.45 -7.43
CA GLY A 67 2.32 12.25 -8.27
C GLY A 67 3.65 12.12 -7.51
N ARG A 68 3.66 12.30 -6.18
CA ARG A 68 4.85 12.08 -5.33
C ARG A 68 4.89 10.62 -4.88
N THR A 69 6.02 9.94 -5.08
CA THR A 69 6.18 8.56 -4.63
C THR A 69 6.19 8.51 -3.10
N CYS A 70 5.23 7.83 -2.49
CA CYS A 70 5.15 7.63 -1.03
C CYS A 70 6.12 6.56 -0.58
N TRP A 71 6.15 5.44 -1.31
CA TRP A 71 7.11 4.37 -1.12
C TRP A 71 7.24 3.56 -2.40
N ARG A 72 8.42 2.97 -2.59
CA ARG A 72 8.71 2.03 -3.67
C ARG A 72 9.58 0.92 -3.13
N CYS A 73 9.21 -0.31 -3.43
CA CYS A 73 9.93 -1.48 -2.98
C CYS A 73 10.21 -2.38 -4.18
N ALA A 74 11.49 -2.56 -4.50
CA ALA A 74 11.94 -3.40 -5.62
C ALA A 74 12.26 -4.85 -5.21
N SER A 75 12.50 -5.11 -3.92
CA SER A 75 12.80 -6.45 -3.41
C SER A 75 12.30 -6.60 -1.97
N ALA A 76 12.10 -7.86 -1.56
CA ALA A 76 11.31 -8.31 -0.41
C ALA A 76 11.47 -7.61 0.95
N SER A 77 12.44 -6.71 1.17
CA SER A 77 12.82 -6.17 2.48
C SER A 77 12.45 -4.71 2.79
N CYS A 78 11.75 -3.95 1.94
CA CYS A 78 11.31 -2.61 2.38
C CYS A 78 10.08 -2.73 3.28
N ALA A 79 10.27 -2.50 4.58
CA ALA A 79 9.20 -1.98 5.41
C ALA A 79 8.72 -0.67 4.78
N ALA A 80 7.41 -0.46 4.70
CA ALA A 80 6.81 0.74 4.12
C ALA A 80 7.20 1.99 4.94
N SER A 81 8.41 2.53 4.74
CA SER A 81 8.77 3.83 5.28
C SER A 81 8.04 4.85 4.41
N ALA A 82 6.80 5.17 4.78
CA ALA A 82 6.13 6.32 4.21
C ALA A 82 7.00 7.55 4.44
N ALA A 83 7.15 8.35 3.38
CA ALA A 83 7.74 9.66 3.40
C ALA A 83 7.37 10.41 4.67
N ARG A 84 8.37 10.71 5.52
CA ARG A 84 8.26 11.79 6.50
C ARG A 84 7.85 13.03 5.72
N GLY A 85 6.65 13.54 6.00
CA GLY A 85 6.27 14.87 5.56
C GLY A 85 7.34 15.85 6.01
N SER A 86 7.91 16.61 5.07
CA SER A 86 8.69 17.78 5.38
C SER A 86 7.75 18.82 5.99
N GLY A 87 7.83 18.97 7.31
CA GLY A 87 7.28 20.05 8.11
C GLY A 87 8.20 20.23 9.30
#